data_AF-A0A7X6A3B8-F1
#
_entry.id   AF-A0A7X6A3B8-F1
#
_cell.length_a   1.000
_cell.length_b   1.000
_cell.length_c   1.000
_cell.angle_alpha   90.00
_cell.angle_beta   90.00
_cell.angle_gamma   90.00
#
_symmetry.space_group_name_H-M   'P 1'
#
loop_
_entity.id
_entity.type
_entity.pdbx_description
1 polymer ?
#
loop_
_entity_poly.entity_id
_entity_poly.type
_entity_poly.pdbx_seq_one_letter_code
_entity_poly.pdbx_strand_id
1 'polypeptide(L)'
;MKLAATKVPVSTVWTAPDAPRDIDAPATAAQPDVAAWAKSMDTETRLGLHGRTLTQLLFAEPVLVRSERDGWSEIVAPWQPSSQDPLGYPGWIPSSHLGELPQSASDPVAIAVPTAPLLAEPGGRPLAELSFATVLASDEHADGHTRVATPDGGSGWLQDAVLRSVPEPSDADDRLRLGELFLGLEYLWGGTAAYGLDCSGLIHTVSRVLGLRTPRDAHDQADTLPNIPIDEAKPGDLYFFARDGKPVHHVGFVSPAGMLHASETGKRLENEALTDDRRATLVTAARF
;
A
#
# COMPACT_ATOMS: atom_id res chain seq x y z
N MET A 1 19.61 -5.76 -14.56
CA MET A 1 18.30 -5.62 -13.89
C MET A 1 17.23 -6.17 -14.82
N LYS A 2 16.35 -7.02 -14.31
CA LYS A 2 15.22 -7.60 -15.07
C LYS A 2 13.94 -6.94 -14.58
N LEU A 3 13.03 -6.58 -15.48
CA LEU A 3 11.70 -6.11 -15.12
C LEU A 3 10.78 -7.33 -14.91
N ALA A 4 10.03 -7.34 -13.81
CA ALA A 4 9.09 -8.40 -13.44
C ALA A 4 7.84 -7.78 -12.78
N ALA A 5 6.81 -8.57 -12.54
CA ALA A 5 5.64 -8.17 -11.75
C ALA A 5 5.46 -9.08 -10.53
N THR A 6 4.83 -8.53 -9.50
CA THR A 6 4.32 -9.33 -8.37
C THR A 6 3.12 -10.15 -8.85
N LYS A 7 3.20 -11.48 -8.77
CA LYS A 7 2.13 -12.40 -9.22
C LYS A 7 1.27 -12.99 -8.11
N VAL A 8 1.54 -12.59 -6.87
CA VAL A 8 0.76 -12.97 -5.68
C VAL A 8 -0.07 -11.76 -5.23
N PRO A 9 -1.21 -11.95 -4.53
CA PRO A 9 -2.07 -10.84 -4.11
C PRO A 9 -1.33 -9.72 -3.36
N VAL A 10 -0.48 -10.11 -2.41
CA VAL A 10 0.38 -9.21 -1.64
C VAL A 10 1.72 -9.91 -1.39
N SER A 11 2.82 -9.22 -1.65
CA SER A 11 4.16 -9.68 -1.30
C SER A 11 4.80 -8.72 -0.30
N THR A 12 5.12 -9.20 0.90
CA THR A 12 5.85 -8.38 1.89
C THR A 12 7.31 -8.24 1.48
N VAL A 13 7.83 -7.01 1.54
CA VAL A 13 9.22 -6.68 1.24
C VAL A 13 10.01 -6.65 2.55
N TRP A 14 11.12 -7.39 2.57
CA TRP A 14 11.95 -7.64 3.74
C TRP A 14 13.28 -6.91 3.64
N THR A 15 13.88 -6.62 4.81
CA THR A 15 15.22 -6.03 4.90
C THR A 15 16.32 -6.96 4.40
N ALA A 16 16.15 -8.27 4.59
CA ALA A 16 17.05 -9.31 4.12
C ALA A 16 16.32 -10.66 3.98
N PRO A 17 16.87 -11.63 3.22
CA PRO A 17 16.29 -12.98 3.09
C PRO A 17 16.10 -13.77 4.40
N ASP A 18 16.90 -13.47 5.42
CA ASP A 18 16.88 -14.08 6.75
C ASP A 18 16.16 -13.21 7.80
N ALA A 19 15.56 -12.09 7.37
CA ALA A 19 14.76 -11.24 8.24
C ALA A 19 13.43 -11.88 8.73
N PRO A 20 12.69 -12.66 7.91
CA PRO A 20 11.47 -13.33 8.36
C PRO A 20 11.70 -14.29 9.53
N ARG A 21 10.73 -14.38 10.43
CA ARG A 21 10.70 -15.33 11.54
C ARG A 21 9.81 -16.53 11.18
N ASP A 22 9.80 -17.56 12.03
CA ASP A 22 8.94 -18.74 11.83
C ASP A 22 7.44 -18.39 11.71
N ILE A 23 6.96 -17.42 12.51
CA ILE A 23 5.57 -16.94 12.45
C ILE A 23 5.24 -16.20 11.14
N ASP A 24 6.26 -15.76 10.41
CA ASP A 24 6.12 -15.04 9.14
C ASP A 24 6.07 -15.99 7.93
N ALA A 25 6.17 -17.31 8.15
CA ALA A 25 6.11 -18.32 7.10
C ALA A 25 4.91 -18.18 6.14
N PRO A 26 3.68 -17.83 6.60
CA PRO A 26 2.56 -17.65 5.67
C PRO A 26 2.74 -16.46 4.72
N ALA A 27 3.54 -15.45 5.07
CA ALA A 27 3.83 -14.30 4.21
C ALA A 27 4.99 -14.55 3.22
N THR A 28 5.79 -15.60 3.44
CA THR A 28 6.91 -15.98 2.55
C THR A 28 6.65 -17.25 1.75
N ALA A 29 5.53 -17.92 1.99
CA ALA A 29 5.12 -19.11 1.23
C ALA A 29 4.93 -18.78 -0.25
N ALA A 30 5.15 -19.76 -1.14
CA ALA A 30 5.00 -19.55 -2.60
C ALA A 30 3.61 -19.02 -3.00
N GLN A 31 2.58 -19.37 -2.24
CA GLN A 31 1.26 -18.73 -2.25
C GLN A 31 1.04 -18.10 -0.88
N PRO A 32 1.33 -16.80 -0.72
CA PRO A 32 1.29 -16.18 0.59
C PRO A 32 -0.14 -15.87 1.01
N ASP A 33 -0.43 -16.06 2.30
CA ASP A 33 -1.68 -15.65 2.94
C ASP A 33 -1.38 -14.54 3.96
N VAL A 34 -1.15 -13.33 3.42
CA VAL A 34 -0.81 -12.13 4.21
C VAL A 34 -1.98 -11.73 5.13
N ALA A 35 -3.22 -12.03 4.75
CA ALA A 35 -4.39 -11.78 5.57
C ALA A 35 -4.41 -12.66 6.83
N ALA A 36 -4.24 -13.96 6.67
CA ALA A 36 -4.14 -14.89 7.79
C ALA A 36 -2.90 -14.61 8.64
N TRP A 37 -1.76 -14.30 8.01
CA TRP A 37 -0.53 -13.90 8.72
C TRP A 37 -0.77 -12.68 9.61
N ALA A 38 -1.30 -11.58 9.06
CA ALA A 38 -1.58 -10.37 9.83
C ALA A 38 -2.53 -10.65 10.99
N LYS A 39 -3.62 -11.41 10.74
CA LYS A 39 -4.61 -11.77 11.76
C LYS A 39 -4.05 -12.69 12.86
N SER A 40 -3.04 -13.49 12.56
CA SER A 40 -2.45 -14.44 13.52
C SER A 40 -1.56 -13.79 14.57
N MET A 41 -1.09 -12.56 14.32
CA MET A 41 -0.14 -11.87 15.18
C MET A 41 -0.83 -11.02 16.24
N ASP A 42 -0.41 -11.19 17.48
CA ASP A 42 -0.70 -10.28 18.58
C ASP A 42 0.19 -9.02 18.54
N THR A 43 0.06 -8.15 19.56
CA THR A 43 0.80 -6.89 19.62
C THR A 43 2.32 -7.11 19.69
N GLU A 44 2.78 -8.05 20.52
CA GLU A 44 4.21 -8.35 20.67
C GLU A 44 4.81 -8.86 19.36
N THR A 45 4.10 -9.79 18.71
CA THR A 45 4.54 -10.36 17.45
C THR A 45 4.56 -9.32 16.33
N ARG A 46 3.58 -8.40 16.28
CA ARG A 46 3.57 -7.27 15.34
C ARG A 46 4.72 -6.30 15.60
N LEU A 47 5.05 -6.01 16.86
CA LEU A 47 6.22 -5.18 17.19
C LEU A 47 7.51 -5.81 16.68
N GLY A 48 7.61 -7.14 16.69
CA GLY A 48 8.75 -7.87 16.16
C GLY A 48 8.98 -7.72 14.64
N LEU A 49 8.07 -7.09 13.89
CA LEU A 49 8.26 -6.75 12.47
C LEU A 49 9.14 -5.51 12.25
N HIS A 50 9.29 -4.67 13.27
CA HIS A 50 10.09 -3.44 13.18
C HIS A 50 11.55 -3.80 12.86
N GLY A 51 12.10 -3.20 11.81
CA GLY A 51 13.44 -3.53 11.30
C GLY A 51 13.52 -4.83 10.47
N ARG A 52 12.39 -5.48 10.19
CA ARG A 52 12.30 -6.69 9.36
C ARG A 52 11.53 -6.47 8.08
N THR A 53 10.35 -5.87 8.19
CA THR A 53 9.52 -5.51 7.04
C THR A 53 9.76 -4.04 6.67
N LEU A 54 9.70 -3.78 5.37
CA LEU A 54 9.95 -2.48 4.76
C LEU A 54 8.67 -1.89 4.17
N THR A 55 8.05 -2.63 3.27
CA THR A 55 6.82 -2.26 2.57
C THR A 55 6.09 -3.53 2.10
N GLN A 56 5.01 -3.41 1.32
CA GLN A 56 4.40 -4.50 0.59
C GLN A 56 4.20 -4.11 -0.88
N LEU A 57 4.23 -5.11 -1.76
CA LEU A 57 3.89 -5.00 -3.17
C LEU A 57 2.52 -5.60 -3.41
N LEU A 58 1.73 -4.96 -4.27
CA LEU A 58 0.41 -5.47 -4.66
C LEU A 58 0.48 -6.28 -5.95
N PHE A 59 -0.55 -7.09 -6.21
CA PHE A 59 -0.67 -7.87 -7.44
C PHE A 59 -0.45 -7.00 -8.70
N ALA A 60 0.26 -7.55 -9.67
CA ALA A 60 0.68 -6.88 -10.91
C ALA A 60 1.62 -5.66 -10.74
N GLU A 61 2.03 -5.29 -9.52
CA GLU A 61 2.95 -4.19 -9.32
C GLU A 61 4.34 -4.52 -9.92
N PRO A 62 4.89 -3.63 -10.77
CA PRO A 62 6.17 -3.86 -11.42
C PRO A 62 7.34 -3.69 -10.45
N VAL A 63 8.38 -4.49 -10.63
CA VAL A 63 9.63 -4.41 -9.88
C VAL A 63 10.86 -4.58 -10.78
N LEU A 64 11.96 -3.94 -10.40
CA LEU A 64 13.27 -4.13 -10.99
C LEU A 64 14.06 -5.15 -10.16
N VAL A 65 14.27 -6.35 -10.68
CA VAL A 65 15.09 -7.38 -10.04
C VAL A 65 16.56 -7.09 -10.30
N ARG A 66 17.33 -6.92 -9.23
CA ARG A 66 18.78 -6.64 -9.25
C ARG A 66 19.60 -7.91 -9.20
N SER A 67 19.29 -8.76 -8.25
CA SER A 67 20.00 -10.00 -7.98
C SER A 67 19.04 -11.06 -7.44
N GLU A 68 19.44 -12.32 -7.54
CA GLU A 68 18.70 -13.44 -6.95
C GLU A 68 19.69 -14.36 -6.22
N ARG A 69 19.29 -14.85 -5.06
CA ARG A 69 20.04 -15.85 -4.29
C ARG A 69 19.11 -16.66 -3.42
N ASP A 70 19.34 -17.97 -3.36
CA ASP A 70 18.68 -18.89 -2.42
C ASP A 70 17.14 -18.77 -2.38
N GLY A 71 16.51 -18.55 -3.55
CA GLY A 71 15.05 -18.41 -3.66
C GLY A 71 14.51 -17.02 -3.30
N TRP A 72 15.37 -16.02 -3.14
CA TRP A 72 15.04 -14.63 -2.88
C TRP A 72 15.55 -13.71 -3.98
N SER A 73 14.76 -12.69 -4.30
CA SER A 73 15.10 -11.65 -5.27
C SER A 73 15.27 -10.32 -4.55
N GLU A 74 16.41 -9.66 -4.79
CA GLU A 74 16.61 -8.25 -4.45
C GLU A 74 15.91 -7.40 -5.50
N ILE A 75 14.97 -6.57 -5.05
CA ILE A 75 14.13 -5.76 -5.92
C ILE A 75 14.26 -4.28 -5.62
N VAL A 76 13.85 -3.47 -6.59
CA VAL A 76 13.43 -2.09 -6.39
C VAL A 76 12.02 -1.93 -6.93
N ALA A 77 11.13 -1.33 -6.14
CA ALA A 77 9.72 -1.12 -6.44
C ALA A 77 9.49 0.29 -7.00
N PRO A 78 9.41 0.49 -8.33
CA PRO A 78 9.41 1.83 -8.90
C PRO A 78 8.19 2.63 -8.48
N TRP A 79 7.03 2.00 -8.33
CA TRP A 79 5.80 2.68 -7.95
C TRP A 79 5.76 3.18 -6.50
N GLN A 80 6.82 2.90 -5.73
CA GLN A 80 7.00 3.35 -4.37
C GLN A 80 8.26 4.23 -4.29
N PRO A 81 8.18 5.52 -4.63
CA PRO A 81 9.33 6.42 -4.52
C PRO A 81 9.91 6.42 -3.10
N SER A 82 11.23 6.48 -3.00
CA SER A 82 11.95 6.57 -1.75
C SER A 82 13.28 7.30 -1.92
N SER A 83 13.74 7.99 -0.88
CA SER A 83 15.10 8.56 -0.84
C SER A 83 16.19 7.49 -0.74
N GLN A 84 15.86 6.26 -0.39
CA GLN A 84 16.81 5.14 -0.27
C GLN A 84 17.39 4.70 -1.61
N ASP A 85 16.62 4.82 -2.70
CA ASP A 85 17.06 4.47 -4.03
C ASP A 85 16.30 5.28 -5.11
N PRO A 86 17.00 5.94 -6.05
CA PRO A 86 16.36 6.80 -7.04
C PRO A 86 15.42 6.05 -7.99
N LEU A 87 15.50 4.71 -8.07
CA LEU A 87 14.63 3.91 -8.92
C LEU A 87 13.33 3.45 -8.22
N GLY A 88 13.19 3.64 -6.90
CA GLY A 88 12.01 3.20 -6.11
C GLY A 88 12.39 2.57 -4.77
N TYR A 89 11.47 1.83 -4.13
CA TYR A 89 11.73 1.26 -2.81
C TYR A 89 12.55 -0.04 -2.88
N PRO A 90 13.75 -0.13 -2.28
CA PRO A 90 14.56 -1.34 -2.34
C PRO A 90 14.15 -2.39 -1.29
N GLY A 91 14.45 -3.66 -1.54
CA GLY A 91 14.33 -4.71 -0.53
C GLY A 91 14.35 -6.13 -1.10
N TRP A 92 13.95 -7.11 -0.29
CA TRP A 92 13.98 -8.52 -0.65
C TRP A 92 12.59 -9.15 -0.62
N ILE A 93 12.28 -9.98 -1.61
CA ILE A 93 11.06 -10.79 -1.64
C ILE A 93 11.38 -12.24 -2.08
N PRO A 94 10.54 -13.23 -1.72
CA PRO A 94 10.67 -14.57 -2.29
C PRO A 94 10.57 -14.51 -3.82
N SER A 95 11.51 -15.12 -4.54
CA SER A 95 11.51 -15.15 -6.00
C SER A 95 10.27 -15.84 -6.56
N SER A 96 9.64 -16.73 -5.78
CA SER A 96 8.36 -17.37 -6.12
C SER A 96 7.19 -16.38 -6.24
N HIS A 97 7.30 -15.16 -5.70
CA HIS A 97 6.28 -14.13 -5.81
C HIS A 97 6.35 -13.33 -7.12
N LEU A 98 7.38 -13.59 -7.95
CA LEU A 98 7.60 -12.88 -9.21
C LEU A 98 7.04 -13.68 -10.40
N GLY A 99 6.47 -12.94 -11.34
CA GLY A 99 6.03 -13.41 -12.64
C GLY A 99 6.42 -12.44 -13.75
N GLU A 100 5.99 -12.77 -14.97
CA GLU A 100 6.07 -11.88 -16.11
C GLU A 100 5.13 -10.68 -15.94
N LEU A 101 5.47 -9.57 -16.57
CA LEU A 101 4.60 -8.40 -16.58
C LEU A 101 3.26 -8.74 -17.22
N PRO A 102 2.15 -8.15 -16.74
CA PRO A 102 0.90 -8.16 -17.48
C PRO A 102 1.09 -7.59 -18.88
N GLN A 103 0.29 -8.06 -19.84
CA GLN A 103 0.24 -7.46 -21.16
C GLN A 103 -0.22 -6.00 -21.04
N SER A 104 0.43 -5.09 -21.78
CA SER A 104 0.04 -3.68 -21.79
C SER A 104 -1.40 -3.52 -22.27
N ALA A 105 -2.25 -2.94 -21.42
CA ALA A 105 -3.55 -2.40 -21.82
C ALA A 105 -3.59 -0.88 -21.62
N SER A 106 -4.60 -0.21 -22.18
CA SER A 106 -4.65 1.26 -22.34
C SER A 106 -5.12 2.01 -21.09
N ASP A 107 -5.98 1.38 -20.28
CA ASP A 107 -6.76 2.10 -19.27
C ASP A 107 -6.54 1.53 -17.87
N PRO A 108 -5.71 2.19 -17.03
CA PRO A 108 -5.44 1.72 -15.68
C PRO A 108 -6.65 1.93 -14.77
N VAL A 109 -7.05 0.86 -14.07
CA VAL A 109 -8.09 0.86 -13.05
C VAL A 109 -7.49 0.45 -11.71
N ALA A 110 -7.96 1.07 -10.63
CA ALA A 110 -7.57 0.77 -9.26
C ALA A 110 -8.73 0.13 -8.49
N ILE A 111 -8.44 -0.85 -7.64
CA ILE A 111 -9.42 -1.37 -6.68
C ILE A 111 -9.64 -0.33 -5.59
N ALA A 112 -10.87 0.17 -5.46
CA ALA A 112 -11.27 1.28 -4.59
C ALA A 112 -12.14 0.85 -3.38
N VAL A 113 -12.18 -0.45 -3.12
CA VAL A 113 -12.78 -1.08 -1.92
C VAL A 113 -11.71 -1.91 -1.20
N PRO A 114 -11.88 -2.29 0.09
CA PRO A 114 -10.84 -3.01 0.83
C PRO A 114 -10.30 -4.24 0.11
N THR A 115 -11.18 -5.13 -0.38
CA THR A 115 -10.78 -6.27 -1.19
C THR A 115 -11.78 -6.53 -2.31
N ALA A 116 -11.30 -7.11 -3.42
CA ALA A 116 -12.18 -7.55 -4.49
C ALA A 116 -11.70 -8.87 -5.13
N PRO A 117 -12.64 -9.82 -5.38
CA PRO A 117 -12.29 -11.08 -5.99
C PRO A 117 -12.03 -10.89 -7.49
N LEU A 118 -10.85 -11.30 -7.95
CA LEU A 118 -10.55 -11.45 -9.36
C LEU A 118 -11.22 -12.74 -9.86
N LEU A 119 -12.12 -12.65 -10.82
CA LEU A 119 -12.88 -13.79 -11.35
C LEU A 119 -12.28 -14.32 -12.65
N ALA A 120 -12.49 -15.60 -12.93
CA ALA A 120 -12.10 -16.21 -14.20
C ALA A 120 -12.94 -15.69 -15.39
N GLU A 121 -14.20 -15.38 -15.13
CA GLU A 121 -15.21 -14.86 -16.05
C GLU A 121 -16.27 -14.09 -15.24
N PRO A 122 -17.09 -13.22 -15.84
CA PRO A 122 -18.17 -12.53 -15.13
C PRO A 122 -19.09 -13.51 -14.39
N GLY A 123 -19.21 -13.36 -13.06
CA GLY A 123 -19.98 -14.28 -12.21
C GLY A 123 -19.38 -15.68 -12.00
N GLY A 124 -18.17 -15.94 -12.52
CA GLY A 124 -17.47 -17.21 -12.41
C GLY A 124 -16.74 -17.41 -11.08
N ARG A 125 -15.87 -18.43 -11.03
CA ARG A 125 -15.06 -18.74 -9.83
C ARG A 125 -14.00 -17.67 -9.57
N PRO A 126 -13.66 -17.38 -8.29
CA PRO A 126 -12.53 -16.52 -7.96
C PRO A 126 -11.19 -17.20 -8.30
N LEU A 127 -10.25 -16.39 -8.76
CA LEU A 127 -8.85 -16.72 -9.02
C LEU A 127 -7.96 -16.26 -7.86
N ALA A 128 -8.23 -15.08 -7.32
CA ALA A 128 -7.52 -14.46 -6.21
C ALA A 128 -8.42 -13.41 -5.53
N GLU A 129 -8.13 -13.10 -4.26
CA GLU A 129 -8.67 -11.92 -3.58
C GLU A 129 -7.63 -10.82 -3.66
N LEU A 130 -7.96 -9.68 -4.27
CA LEU A 130 -7.01 -8.58 -4.49
C LEU A 130 -7.26 -7.45 -3.50
N SER A 131 -6.18 -6.84 -3.02
CA SER A 131 -6.25 -5.72 -2.08
C SER A 131 -6.62 -4.41 -2.77
N PHE A 132 -7.25 -3.51 -2.02
CA PHE A 132 -7.28 -2.08 -2.28
C PHE A 132 -5.95 -1.55 -2.82
N ALA A 133 -6.03 -0.56 -3.72
CA ALA A 133 -4.92 0.08 -4.41
C ALA A 133 -4.13 -0.82 -5.39
N THR A 134 -4.59 -2.04 -5.63
CA THR A 134 -4.11 -2.84 -6.77
C THR A 134 -4.51 -2.12 -8.05
N VAL A 135 -3.52 -1.79 -8.89
CA VAL A 135 -3.71 -1.11 -10.17
C VAL A 135 -3.43 -2.09 -11.30
N LEU A 136 -4.40 -2.25 -12.18
CA LEU A 136 -4.36 -3.19 -13.29
C LEU A 136 -4.69 -2.47 -14.60
N ALA A 137 -4.10 -2.96 -15.68
CA ALA A 137 -4.45 -2.48 -17.01
C ALA A 137 -5.72 -3.19 -17.47
N SER A 138 -6.76 -2.43 -17.84
CA SER A 138 -8.02 -2.95 -18.38
C SER A 138 -8.11 -2.81 -19.90
N ASP A 139 -8.80 -3.72 -20.56
CA ASP A 139 -8.94 -3.76 -22.03
C ASP A 139 -10.38 -4.02 -22.53
N GLU A 140 -11.30 -4.43 -21.67
CA GLU A 140 -12.66 -4.83 -22.06
C GLU A 140 -13.66 -4.64 -20.91
N HIS A 141 -14.93 -4.38 -21.26
CA HIS A 141 -16.02 -4.22 -20.32
C HIS A 141 -17.25 -5.00 -20.79
N ALA A 142 -17.79 -5.88 -19.93
CA ALA A 142 -18.93 -6.73 -20.23
C ALA A 142 -19.69 -7.09 -18.95
N ASP A 143 -21.03 -7.07 -19.01
CA ASP A 143 -21.91 -7.55 -17.93
C ASP A 143 -21.61 -6.97 -16.54
N GLY A 144 -21.32 -5.68 -16.44
CA GLY A 144 -21.00 -5.03 -15.17
C GLY A 144 -19.63 -5.41 -14.60
N HIS A 145 -18.74 -5.94 -15.44
CA HIS A 145 -17.38 -6.31 -15.11
C HIS A 145 -16.39 -5.73 -16.13
N THR A 146 -15.19 -5.46 -15.63
CA THR A 146 -14.05 -5.02 -16.42
C THR A 146 -13.00 -6.12 -16.45
N ARG A 147 -12.55 -6.48 -17.65
CA ARG A 147 -11.45 -7.42 -17.85
C ARG A 147 -10.13 -6.70 -17.64
N VAL A 148 -9.22 -7.38 -16.94
CA VAL A 148 -7.92 -6.87 -16.55
C VAL A 148 -6.82 -7.86 -16.92
N ALA A 149 -5.69 -7.32 -17.39
CA ALA A 149 -4.49 -8.11 -17.65
C ALA A 149 -3.82 -8.49 -16.32
N THR A 150 -3.40 -9.75 -16.20
CA THR A 150 -2.69 -10.26 -15.02
C THR A 150 -1.27 -10.66 -15.38
N PRO A 151 -0.38 -10.85 -14.39
CA PRO A 151 0.94 -11.43 -14.62
C PRO A 151 0.87 -12.79 -15.34
N ASP A 152 2.01 -13.20 -15.89
CA ASP A 152 2.19 -14.49 -16.59
C ASP A 152 1.24 -14.69 -17.80
N GLY A 153 0.89 -13.59 -18.48
CA GLY A 153 0.05 -13.60 -19.69
C GLY A 153 -1.43 -13.92 -19.45
N GLY A 154 -1.88 -13.89 -18.19
CA GLY A 154 -3.26 -14.16 -17.83
C GLY A 154 -4.18 -12.95 -17.97
N SER A 155 -5.47 -13.19 -17.74
CA SER A 155 -6.47 -12.14 -17.53
C SER A 155 -7.51 -12.60 -16.51
N GLY A 156 -8.26 -11.66 -15.97
CA GLY A 156 -9.41 -11.93 -15.11
C GLY A 156 -10.40 -10.79 -15.14
N TRP A 157 -11.47 -10.90 -14.36
CA TRP A 157 -12.59 -9.97 -14.35
C TRP A 157 -12.83 -9.41 -12.95
N LEU A 158 -13.06 -8.11 -12.86
CA LEU A 158 -13.43 -7.41 -11.63
C LEU A 158 -14.78 -6.71 -11.84
N GLN A 159 -15.63 -6.67 -10.82
CA GLN A 159 -16.89 -5.91 -10.90
C GLN A 159 -16.61 -4.42 -11.03
N ASP A 160 -17.36 -3.71 -11.86
CA ASP A 160 -17.10 -2.27 -12.08
C ASP A 160 -17.30 -1.45 -10.81
N ALA A 161 -18.25 -1.86 -9.96
CA ALA A 161 -18.57 -1.18 -8.71
C ALA A 161 -17.42 -1.16 -7.69
N VAL A 162 -16.40 -2.01 -7.87
CA VAL A 162 -15.20 -2.04 -7.01
C VAL A 162 -14.04 -1.23 -7.57
N LEU A 163 -14.17 -0.75 -8.80
CA LEU A 163 -13.10 -0.09 -9.54
C LEU A 163 -13.26 1.42 -9.55
N ARG A 164 -12.11 2.09 -9.63
CA ARG A 164 -11.99 3.51 -9.98
C ARG A 164 -11.06 3.64 -11.17
N SER A 165 -11.39 4.49 -12.12
CA SER A 165 -10.46 4.82 -13.20
C SER A 165 -9.32 5.66 -12.65
N VAL A 166 -8.06 5.25 -12.86
CA VAL A 166 -6.91 5.98 -12.28
C VAL A 166 -6.80 7.42 -12.79
N PRO A 167 -7.06 7.73 -14.08
CA PRO A 167 -7.05 9.10 -14.58
C PRO A 167 -8.24 9.97 -14.11
N GLU A 168 -9.23 9.40 -13.41
CA GLU A 168 -10.37 10.15 -12.91
C GLU A 168 -9.93 11.24 -11.93
N PRO A 169 -10.38 12.50 -12.08
CA PRO A 169 -10.09 13.55 -11.11
C PRO A 169 -10.59 13.18 -9.71
N SER A 170 -9.87 13.64 -8.70
CA SER A 170 -10.21 13.43 -7.29
C SER A 170 -10.14 14.73 -6.52
N ASP A 171 -10.83 14.80 -5.39
CA ASP A 171 -10.75 15.92 -4.46
C ASP A 171 -10.34 15.50 -3.03
N ALA A 172 -10.51 16.41 -2.08
CA ALA A 172 -10.21 16.18 -0.68
C ALA A 172 -11.19 15.19 -0.01
N ASP A 173 -12.45 15.18 -0.44
CA ASP A 173 -13.48 14.31 0.13
C ASP A 173 -13.22 12.85 -0.28
N ASP A 174 -12.74 12.63 -1.50
CA ASP A 174 -12.28 11.30 -1.94
C ASP A 174 -11.17 10.72 -1.05
N ARG A 175 -10.21 11.54 -0.63
CA ARG A 175 -9.09 11.09 0.23
C ARG A 175 -9.59 10.56 1.56
N LEU A 176 -10.49 11.32 2.19
CA LEU A 176 -11.08 10.95 3.47
C LEU A 176 -11.98 9.73 3.32
N ARG A 177 -12.89 9.74 2.34
CA ARG A 177 -13.80 8.62 2.08
C ARG A 177 -13.05 7.30 1.86
N LEU A 178 -11.97 7.32 1.08
CA LEU A 178 -11.15 6.13 0.84
C LEU A 178 -10.36 5.72 2.08
N GLY A 179 -9.81 6.66 2.85
CA GLY A 179 -9.12 6.34 4.09
C GLY A 179 -10.04 5.77 5.17
N GLU A 180 -11.28 6.26 5.24
CA GLU A 180 -12.30 5.84 6.24
C GLU A 180 -12.75 4.39 6.05
N LEU A 181 -12.55 3.79 4.86
CA LEU A 181 -12.78 2.37 4.60
C LEU A 181 -12.00 1.46 5.55
N PHE A 182 -10.90 1.96 6.14
CA PHE A 182 -10.01 1.19 6.99
C PHE A 182 -10.14 1.49 8.47
N LEU A 183 -11.14 2.28 8.90
CA LEU A 183 -11.41 2.49 10.32
C LEU A 183 -11.59 1.15 11.04
N GLY A 184 -10.84 0.95 12.12
CA GLY A 184 -10.84 -0.31 12.88
C GLY A 184 -9.87 -1.38 12.37
N LEU A 185 -9.22 -1.20 11.20
CA LEU A 185 -8.17 -2.09 10.73
C LEU A 185 -6.96 -2.02 11.69
N GLU A 186 -6.33 -3.16 11.96
CA GLU A 186 -5.15 -3.19 12.84
C GLU A 186 -3.92 -2.64 12.13
N TYR A 187 -3.13 -1.82 12.85
CA TYR A 187 -1.86 -1.33 12.35
C TYR A 187 -0.90 -2.47 12.02
N LEU A 188 -0.23 -2.39 10.88
CA LEU A 188 0.83 -3.31 10.48
C LEU A 188 2.05 -2.54 9.99
N TRP A 189 3.20 -2.71 10.64
CA TRP A 189 4.46 -2.08 10.23
C TRP A 189 4.86 -2.50 8.81
N GLY A 190 5.13 -1.55 7.93
CA GLY A 190 5.40 -1.79 6.52
C GLY A 190 4.13 -2.07 5.68
N GLY A 191 2.95 -2.04 6.29
CA GLY A 191 1.69 -2.42 5.64
C GLY A 191 1.22 -1.41 4.58
N THR A 192 0.87 -1.91 3.39
CA THR A 192 0.27 -1.15 2.27
C THR A 192 -0.87 -1.91 1.60
N ALA A 193 -1.46 -2.86 2.30
CA ALA A 193 -2.59 -3.66 1.81
C ALA A 193 -3.77 -3.57 2.78
N ALA A 194 -4.96 -3.97 2.32
CA ALA A 194 -6.19 -3.92 3.12
C ALA A 194 -6.19 -4.84 4.35
N TYR A 195 -5.15 -5.67 4.51
CA TYR A 195 -4.96 -6.57 5.65
C TYR A 195 -4.15 -5.93 6.78
N GLY A 196 -3.61 -4.73 6.57
CA GLY A 196 -2.88 -3.97 7.56
C GLY A 196 -2.14 -2.81 6.91
N LEU A 197 -2.27 -1.63 7.50
CA LEU A 197 -1.65 -0.39 7.04
C LEU A 197 -0.78 0.21 8.14
N ASP A 198 0.35 0.80 7.77
CA ASP A 198 1.03 1.80 8.61
C ASP A 198 0.59 3.22 8.26
N CYS A 199 1.09 4.21 9.01
CA CYS A 199 0.68 5.61 8.88
C CYS A 199 0.89 6.14 7.46
N SER A 200 2.09 5.94 6.91
CA SER A 200 2.43 6.36 5.55
C SER A 200 1.84 5.45 4.47
N GLY A 201 1.61 4.17 4.76
CA GLY A 201 0.97 3.21 3.88
C GLY A 201 -0.50 3.56 3.61
N LEU A 202 -1.21 4.10 4.60
CA LEU A 202 -2.56 4.65 4.41
C LEU A 202 -2.54 5.78 3.36
N ILE A 203 -1.64 6.75 3.51
CA ILE A 203 -1.54 7.88 2.57
C ILE A 203 -1.12 7.38 1.18
N HIS A 204 -0.12 6.51 1.12
CA HIS A 204 0.43 5.95 -0.11
C HIS A 204 -0.64 5.19 -0.92
N THR A 205 -1.41 4.33 -0.27
CA THR A 205 -2.43 3.50 -0.94
C THR A 205 -3.63 4.33 -1.39
N VAL A 206 -4.12 5.26 -0.57
CA VAL A 206 -5.18 6.21 -0.97
C VAL A 206 -4.72 7.04 -2.17
N SER A 207 -3.52 7.60 -2.12
CA SER A 207 -2.93 8.38 -3.23
C SER A 207 -2.90 7.57 -4.53
N ARG A 208 -2.49 6.30 -4.43
CA ARG A 208 -2.37 5.39 -5.58
C ARG A 208 -3.71 5.13 -6.26
N VAL A 209 -4.80 4.95 -5.51
CA VAL A 209 -6.16 4.83 -6.07
C VAL A 209 -6.60 6.13 -6.77
N LEU A 210 -6.13 7.28 -6.27
CA LEU A 210 -6.39 8.59 -6.85
C LEU A 210 -5.48 8.95 -8.03
N GLY A 211 -4.61 8.02 -8.47
CA GLY A 211 -3.65 8.26 -9.57
C GLY A 211 -2.49 9.17 -9.20
N LEU A 212 -2.31 9.44 -7.90
CA LEU A 212 -1.22 10.25 -7.37
C LEU A 212 -0.09 9.34 -6.91
N ARG A 213 1.15 9.73 -7.26
CA ARG A 213 2.35 8.99 -6.88
C ARG A 213 3.03 9.69 -5.70
N THR A 214 2.79 9.19 -4.51
CA THR A 214 3.41 9.68 -3.27
C THR A 214 4.50 8.72 -2.80
N PRO A 215 5.58 9.23 -2.19
CA PRO A 215 6.59 8.36 -1.60
C PRO A 215 6.03 7.42 -0.54
N ARG A 216 6.73 6.31 -0.30
CA ARG A 216 6.26 5.27 0.61
C ARG A 216 6.37 5.66 2.08
N ASP A 217 7.44 6.34 2.47
CA ASP A 217 7.72 6.66 3.87
C ASP A 217 7.28 8.08 4.24
N ALA A 218 6.86 8.28 5.50
CA ALA A 218 6.32 9.55 5.96
C ALA A 218 7.29 10.73 5.83
N HIS A 219 8.60 10.50 6.02
CA HIS A 219 9.62 11.55 5.85
C HIS A 219 9.78 11.96 4.38
N ASP A 220 9.86 10.99 3.47
CA ASP A 220 9.92 11.27 2.04
C ASP A 220 8.63 11.99 1.57
N GLN A 221 7.46 11.64 2.13
CA GLN A 221 6.21 12.35 1.86
C GLN A 221 6.27 13.82 2.30
N ALA A 222 6.76 14.09 3.52
CA ALA A 222 6.90 15.46 4.03
C ALA A 222 7.91 16.31 3.24
N ASP A 223 8.98 15.68 2.74
CA ASP A 223 10.06 16.35 2.00
C ASP A 223 9.67 16.66 0.54
N THR A 224 8.71 15.92 -0.03
CA THR A 224 8.35 16.01 -1.46
C THR A 224 7.03 16.72 -1.72
N LEU A 225 6.05 16.61 -0.81
CA LEU A 225 4.73 17.20 -1.01
C LEU A 225 4.74 18.72 -0.75
N PRO A 226 3.87 19.49 -1.42
CA PRO A 226 3.77 20.94 -1.20
C PRO A 226 3.38 21.26 0.25
N ASN A 227 4.34 21.77 1.02
CA ASN A 227 4.12 22.19 2.39
C ASN A 227 3.20 23.42 2.45
N ILE A 228 2.32 23.42 3.45
CA ILE A 228 1.41 24.52 3.78
C ILE A 228 1.54 24.87 5.28
N PRO A 229 1.20 26.11 5.69
CA PRO A 229 1.07 26.44 7.10
C PRO A 229 0.05 25.54 7.79
N ILE A 230 0.35 25.12 9.03
CA ILE A 230 -0.52 24.20 9.80
C ILE A 230 -1.90 24.81 10.03
N ASP A 231 -1.99 26.12 10.24
CA ASP A 231 -3.25 26.85 10.43
C ASP A 231 -4.06 27.05 9.14
N GLU A 232 -3.49 26.73 7.98
CA GLU A 232 -4.18 26.69 6.69
C GLU A 232 -4.63 25.27 6.28
N ALA A 233 -4.32 24.26 7.11
CA ALA A 233 -4.68 22.89 6.85
C ALA A 233 -6.20 22.67 6.87
N LYS A 234 -6.69 21.91 5.90
CA LYS A 234 -8.11 21.60 5.69
C LYS A 234 -8.32 20.09 5.63
N PRO A 235 -9.55 19.59 5.87
CA PRO A 235 -9.87 18.18 5.65
C PRO A 235 -9.35 17.68 4.29
N GLY A 236 -8.68 16.51 4.29
CA GLY A 236 -8.03 15.92 3.12
C GLY A 236 -6.58 16.37 2.85
N ASP A 237 -6.06 17.35 3.59
CA ASP A 237 -4.62 17.63 3.68
C ASP A 237 -3.92 16.61 4.60
N LEU A 238 -2.60 16.72 4.74
CA LEU A 238 -1.79 15.87 5.62
C LEU A 238 -1.23 16.65 6.81
N TYR A 239 -1.21 16.01 7.98
CA TYR A 239 -0.37 16.41 9.12
C TYR A 239 0.86 15.51 9.21
N PHE A 240 2.02 16.11 9.47
CA PHE A 240 3.28 15.40 9.67
C PHE A 240 3.88 15.68 11.04
N PHE A 241 4.45 14.63 11.67
CA PHE A 241 4.94 14.71 13.03
C PHE A 241 6.41 14.30 13.12
N ALA A 242 7.20 15.08 13.85
CA ALA A 242 8.61 14.83 14.11
C ALA A 242 8.95 15.12 15.59
N ARG A 243 9.97 14.43 16.10
CA ARG A 243 10.58 14.78 17.38
C ARG A 243 11.76 15.72 17.14
N ASP A 244 12.16 16.47 18.15
CA ASP A 244 13.24 17.45 18.02
C ASP A 244 14.53 16.83 17.44
N GLY A 245 15.04 17.45 16.38
CA GLY A 245 16.21 16.99 15.63
C GLY A 245 16.07 15.61 14.96
N LYS A 246 14.86 15.08 14.80
CA LYS A 246 14.59 13.79 14.13
C LYS A 246 13.77 13.97 12.86
N PRO A 247 13.91 13.07 11.87
CA PRO A 247 13.00 13.02 10.73
C PRO A 247 11.54 12.83 11.15
N VAL A 248 10.63 13.15 10.24
CA VAL A 248 9.21 12.84 10.38
C VAL A 248 9.01 11.35 10.60
N HIS A 249 8.24 10.99 11.62
CA HIS A 249 8.00 9.60 12.04
C HIS A 249 6.53 9.21 11.93
N HIS A 250 5.63 10.15 11.65
CA HIS A 250 4.20 9.89 11.55
C HIS A 250 3.53 10.85 10.57
N VAL A 251 2.44 10.37 9.97
CA VAL A 251 1.57 11.13 9.07
C VAL A 251 0.11 10.72 9.26
N GLY A 252 -0.83 11.61 8.95
CA GLY A 252 -2.25 11.29 8.89
C GLY A 252 -3.01 12.32 8.06
N PHE A 253 -4.22 11.96 7.61
CA PHE A 253 -5.11 12.89 6.93
C PHE A 253 -5.74 13.83 7.95
N VAL A 254 -5.72 15.13 7.68
CA VAL A 254 -6.52 16.12 8.40
C VAL A 254 -7.99 15.79 8.17
N SER A 255 -8.79 15.74 9.23
CA SER A 255 -10.22 15.42 9.16
C SER A 255 -11.05 16.39 10.01
N PRO A 256 -12.38 16.44 9.84
CA PRO A 256 -13.24 17.23 10.73
C PRO A 256 -13.18 16.80 12.21
N ALA A 257 -12.87 15.54 12.49
CA ALA A 257 -12.72 15.03 13.86
C ALA A 257 -11.32 15.33 14.45
N GLY A 258 -10.35 15.68 13.59
CA GLY A 258 -8.97 15.98 13.95
C GLY A 258 -8.02 15.36 12.95
N MET A 259 -7.83 14.04 13.03
CA MET A 259 -6.95 13.30 12.15
C MET A 259 -7.41 11.86 11.96
N LEU A 260 -7.45 11.41 10.70
CA LEU A 260 -7.58 10.02 10.29
C LEU A 260 -6.19 9.41 10.07
N HIS A 261 -5.82 8.38 10.82
CA HIS A 261 -4.49 7.78 10.74
C HIS A 261 -4.43 6.31 11.20
N ALA A 262 -3.35 5.63 10.81
CA ALA A 262 -2.90 4.39 11.43
C ALA A 262 -1.89 4.72 12.52
N SER A 263 -2.33 4.78 13.79
CA SER A 263 -1.59 5.43 14.88
C SER A 263 -0.25 4.76 15.22
N GLU A 264 -0.28 3.49 15.64
CA GLU A 264 0.91 2.71 16.03
C GLU A 264 0.57 1.22 16.20
N THR A 265 1.60 0.38 16.35
CA THR A 265 1.43 -1.06 16.59
C THR A 265 0.68 -1.31 17.90
N GLY A 266 -0.32 -2.20 17.86
CA GLY A 266 -1.23 -2.48 18.98
C GLY A 266 -2.50 -1.61 18.98
N LYS A 267 -2.58 -0.62 18.09
CA LYS A 267 -3.80 0.17 17.84
C LYS A 267 -4.42 -0.16 16.49
N ARG A 268 -5.62 0.37 16.30
CA ARG A 268 -6.38 0.32 15.05
C ARG A 268 -6.33 1.67 14.36
N LEU A 269 -6.64 1.70 13.08
CA LEU A 269 -6.87 2.92 12.34
C LEU A 269 -8.08 3.64 12.93
N GLU A 270 -7.91 4.92 13.20
CA GLU A 270 -8.85 5.74 13.96
C GLU A 270 -8.97 7.15 13.36
N ASN A 271 -10.10 7.80 13.63
CA ASN A 271 -10.36 9.18 13.26
C ASN A 271 -10.73 9.94 14.54
N GLU A 272 -9.77 10.66 15.10
CA GLU A 272 -9.88 11.25 16.43
C GLU A 272 -9.29 12.65 16.51
N ALA A 273 -9.62 13.35 17.60
CA ALA A 273 -8.97 14.61 17.92
C ALA A 273 -7.49 14.37 18.17
N LEU A 274 -6.62 15.28 17.72
CA LEU A 274 -5.20 15.20 18.06
C LEU A 274 -5.05 15.13 19.59
N THR A 275 -4.24 14.19 20.07
CA THR A 275 -3.83 14.15 21.47
C THR A 275 -2.80 15.24 21.76
N ASP A 276 -2.54 15.54 23.03
CA ASP A 276 -1.54 16.54 23.39
C ASP A 276 -0.12 16.12 22.97
N ASP A 277 0.19 14.82 23.05
CA ASP A 277 1.46 14.27 22.56
C ASP A 277 1.62 14.42 21.04
N ARG A 278 0.53 14.25 20.28
CA ARG A 278 0.54 14.50 18.83
C ARG A 278 0.72 15.98 18.53
N ARG A 279 -0.01 16.88 19.21
CA ARG A 279 0.17 18.33 19.05
C ARG A 279 1.61 18.76 19.34
N ALA A 280 2.24 18.19 20.36
CA ALA A 280 3.62 18.51 20.73
C ALA A 280 4.67 18.13 19.66
N THR A 281 4.31 17.26 18.72
CA THR A 281 5.22 16.77 17.66
C THR A 281 4.75 17.15 16.25
N LEU A 282 3.68 17.91 16.10
CA LEU A 282 3.19 18.38 14.81
C LEU A 282 4.14 19.45 14.25
N VAL A 283 4.73 19.21 13.08
CA VAL A 283 5.79 20.07 12.53
C VAL A 283 5.46 20.71 11.20
N THR A 284 4.64 20.09 10.37
CA THR A 284 4.21 20.66 9.08
C THR A 284 2.89 20.03 8.62
N ALA A 285 2.27 20.67 7.63
CA ALA A 285 1.16 20.13 6.88
C ALA A 285 1.45 20.18 5.37
N ALA A 286 0.81 19.34 4.57
CA ALA A 286 0.95 19.39 3.10
C ALA A 286 -0.38 19.19 2.38
N ARG A 287 -0.47 19.75 1.16
CA ARG A 287 -1.63 19.64 0.28
C ARG A 287 -1.26 18.97 -1.05
N PHE A 288 -1.95 17.85 -1.28
CA PHE A 288 -2.04 17.01 -2.47
C PHE A 288 -2.81 17.59 -3.64
#